data_AF-A0A238BV16-F1
#
_entry.id   AF-A0A238BV16-F1
#
_cell.length_a   1.000
_cell.length_b   1.000
_cell.length_c   1.000
_cell.angle_alpha   90.00
_cell.angle_beta   90.00
_cell.angle_gamma   90.00
#
_symmetry.space_group_name_H-M   'P 1'
#
loop_
_entity.id
_entity.type
_entity.pdbx_description
1 polymer ?
#
loop_
_entity_poly.entity_id
_entity_poly.type
_entity_poly.pdbx_seq_one_letter_code
_entity_poly.pdbx_strand_id
1 'polypeptide(L)'
;MLLQCIANMAACKENTEMLQQTIPLVVKRLNSSLDMERTVAFQALTNLSYTITRSQVEIILPAIPVCLKRLWEKGEANINSLRLLVNLSCCPDMVPHILAAKTVTGLLSILDTDKSEILLRAITWLLCMSSAVHALSLTYDVIAPLNQDPFANPNYTIYFSIYAPKGRQELIERLNNIAMGNDETAMKAKRLLETLAKIPEARSLLSNLNRL
;
A
#
# COMPACT_ATOMS: atom_id res chain seq x y z
N MET A 1 -4.41 -18.90 20.01
CA MET A 1 -3.10 -19.29 20.57
C MET A 1 -2.05 -19.51 19.49
N LEU A 2 -2.21 -20.45 18.54
CA LEU A 2 -1.17 -20.72 17.52
C LEU A 2 -0.74 -19.49 16.70
N LEU A 3 -1.69 -18.69 16.22
CA LEU A 3 -1.39 -17.48 15.43
C LEU A 3 -0.61 -16.42 16.23
N GLN A 4 -0.87 -16.32 17.54
CA GLN A 4 -0.11 -15.44 18.43
C GLN A 4 1.33 -15.93 18.59
N CYS A 5 1.53 -17.24 18.72
CA CYS A 5 2.87 -17.82 18.75
C CYS A 5 3.62 -17.52 17.45
N ILE A 6 2.98 -17.68 16.29
CA ILE A 6 3.57 -17.32 15.00
C ILE A 6 3.95 -15.83 14.97
N ALA A 7 3.04 -14.94 15.38
CA ALA A 7 3.31 -13.49 15.39
C ALA A 7 4.52 -13.12 16.25
N ASN A 8 4.62 -13.73 17.44
CA ASN A 8 5.73 -13.50 18.37
C ASN A 8 7.04 -14.08 17.83
N MET A 9 7.03 -15.31 17.31
CA MET A 9 8.23 -15.93 16.75
C MET A 9 8.73 -15.18 15.50
N ALA A 10 7.82 -14.68 14.67
CA ALA A 10 8.14 -13.90 13.48
C ALA A 10 8.85 -12.57 13.78
N ALA A 11 8.74 -12.06 15.02
CA ALA A 11 9.49 -10.88 15.43
C ALA A 11 11.01 -11.13 15.46
N CYS A 12 11.45 -12.39 15.55
CA CYS A 12 12.86 -12.77 15.46
C CYS A 12 13.21 -13.20 14.03
N LYS A 13 14.20 -12.54 13.42
CA LYS A 13 14.64 -12.82 12.05
C LYS A 13 15.16 -14.24 11.86
N GLU A 14 15.74 -14.83 12.89
CA GLU A 14 16.26 -16.22 12.88
C GLU A 14 15.15 -17.25 12.63
N ASN A 15 13.91 -16.94 13.01
CA ASN A 15 12.77 -17.84 12.82
C ASN A 15 12.14 -17.71 11.43
N THR A 16 12.56 -16.75 10.61
CA THR A 16 11.88 -16.41 9.34
C THR A 16 11.79 -17.62 8.41
N GLU A 17 12.89 -18.36 8.26
CA GLU A 17 12.96 -19.53 7.37
C GLU A 17 11.98 -20.63 7.81
N MET A 18 11.98 -20.98 9.10
CA MET A 18 11.07 -21.97 9.67
C MET A 18 9.59 -21.57 9.50
N LEU A 19 9.30 -20.27 9.60
CA LEU A 19 7.94 -19.74 9.56
C LEU A 19 7.42 -19.49 8.14
N GLN A 20 8.22 -19.63 7.08
CA GLN A 20 7.77 -19.39 5.70
C GLN A 20 6.55 -20.23 5.33
N GLN A 21 6.52 -21.50 5.75
CA GLN A 21 5.40 -22.42 5.53
C GLN A 21 4.09 -21.96 6.18
N THR A 22 4.13 -21.01 7.12
CA THR A 22 2.95 -20.48 7.81
C THR A 22 2.31 -19.31 7.06
N ILE A 23 3.01 -18.68 6.10
CA ILE A 23 2.51 -17.50 5.39
C ILE A 23 1.13 -17.73 4.75
N PRO A 24 0.86 -18.84 4.03
CA PRO A 24 -0.47 -19.08 3.46
C PRO A 24 -1.59 -19.08 4.51
N LEU A 25 -1.32 -19.69 5.67
CA LEU A 25 -2.26 -19.71 6.80
C LEU A 25 -2.50 -18.30 7.34
N VAL A 26 -1.43 -17.52 7.55
CA VAL A 26 -1.52 -16.15 8.07
C VAL A 26 -2.31 -15.25 7.12
N VAL A 27 -2.02 -15.32 5.81
CA VAL A 27 -2.75 -14.56 4.76
C VAL A 27 -4.24 -14.87 4.82
N LYS A 28 -4.63 -16.14 4.95
CA LYS A 28 -6.04 -16.54 5.10
C LYS A 28 -6.70 -15.92 6.33
N ARG A 29 -5.96 -15.73 7.44
CA ARG A 29 -6.48 -15.18 8.70
C ARG A 29 -6.65 -13.65 8.71
N LEU A 30 -6.10 -12.92 7.74
CA LEU A 30 -6.35 -11.48 7.59
C LEU A 30 -7.84 -11.15 7.40
N ASN A 31 -8.61 -12.08 6.84
CA ASN A 31 -10.05 -11.96 6.64
C ASN A 31 -10.90 -12.60 7.74
N SER A 32 -10.31 -12.96 8.89
CA SER A 32 -11.09 -13.51 10.01
C SER A 32 -12.20 -12.53 10.44
N SER A 33 -13.35 -13.11 10.79
CA SER A 33 -14.47 -12.40 11.42
C SER A 33 -14.14 -11.99 12.85
N LEU A 34 -13.13 -12.61 13.47
CA LEU A 34 -12.68 -12.28 14.81
C LEU A 34 -11.62 -11.18 14.76
N ASP A 35 -11.93 -10.01 15.34
CA ASP A 35 -11.06 -8.83 15.36
C ASP A 35 -9.67 -9.13 15.95
N MET A 36 -9.62 -9.91 17.03
CA MET A 36 -8.36 -10.31 17.67
C MET A 36 -7.51 -11.18 16.74
N GLU A 37 -8.10 -12.21 16.12
CA GLU A 37 -7.36 -13.10 15.21
C GLU A 37 -6.82 -12.33 14.01
N ARG A 38 -7.63 -11.43 13.46
CA ARG A 38 -7.23 -10.55 12.36
C ARG A 38 -6.05 -9.66 12.74
N THR A 39 -6.12 -9.02 13.89
CA THR A 39 -5.04 -8.13 14.39
C THR A 39 -3.73 -8.91 14.50
N VAL A 40 -3.78 -10.10 15.07
CA VAL A 40 -2.60 -10.97 15.20
C VAL A 40 -2.11 -11.46 13.83
N ALA A 41 -3.00 -11.73 12.88
CA ALA A 41 -2.63 -12.07 11.51
C ALA A 41 -1.87 -10.93 10.81
N PHE A 42 -2.36 -9.69 10.92
CA PHE A 42 -1.65 -8.53 10.38
C PHE A 42 -0.27 -8.36 11.03
N GLN A 43 -0.18 -8.51 12.35
CA GLN A 43 1.09 -8.42 13.06
C GLN A 43 2.08 -9.51 12.61
N ALA A 44 1.62 -10.76 12.51
CA ALA A 44 2.43 -11.87 12.04
C ALA A 44 2.91 -11.65 10.61
N LEU A 45 2.02 -11.29 9.68
CA LEU A 45 2.40 -11.11 8.29
C LEU A 45 3.29 -9.89 8.10
N THR A 46 3.09 -8.81 8.85
CA THR A 46 3.99 -7.64 8.85
C THR A 46 5.41 -8.07 9.20
N ASN A 47 5.58 -8.88 10.26
CA ASN A 47 6.89 -9.38 10.68
C ASN A 47 7.50 -10.34 9.64
N LEU A 48 6.71 -11.24 9.08
CA LEU A 48 7.16 -12.20 8.05
C LEU A 48 7.46 -11.54 6.70
N SER A 49 6.87 -10.37 6.42
CA SER A 49 7.03 -9.64 5.16
C SER A 49 8.11 -8.56 5.23
N TYR A 50 9.02 -8.61 6.21
CA TYR A 50 10.15 -7.68 6.27
C TYR A 50 11.10 -7.85 5.07
N THR A 51 11.19 -9.07 4.52
CA THR A 51 11.92 -9.36 3.29
C THR A 51 11.13 -10.39 2.51
N ILE A 52 10.46 -9.95 1.44
CA ILE A 52 9.65 -10.81 0.58
C ILE A 52 10.55 -11.37 -0.51
N THR A 53 10.62 -12.70 -0.60
CA THR A 53 11.30 -13.38 -1.70
C THR A 53 10.37 -13.54 -2.90
N ARG A 54 10.92 -13.76 -4.09
CA ARG A 54 10.14 -13.95 -5.31
C ARG A 54 9.13 -15.11 -5.22
N SER A 55 9.49 -16.19 -4.52
CA SER A 55 8.59 -17.33 -4.31
C SER A 55 7.42 -17.03 -3.36
N GLN A 56 7.52 -15.98 -2.55
CA GLN A 56 6.48 -15.57 -1.61
C GLN A 56 5.48 -14.58 -2.22
N VAL A 57 5.83 -13.90 -3.31
CA VAL A 57 4.99 -12.88 -3.96
C VAL A 57 3.57 -13.42 -4.18
N GLU A 58 3.43 -14.51 -4.93
CA GLU A 58 2.11 -15.09 -5.27
C GLU A 58 1.29 -15.49 -4.03
N ILE A 59 1.97 -15.97 -2.99
CA ILE A 59 1.33 -16.40 -1.73
C ILE A 59 0.79 -15.17 -0.96
N ILE A 60 1.47 -14.04 -1.04
CA ILE A 60 1.15 -12.81 -0.30
C ILE A 60 0.20 -11.91 -1.07
N LEU A 61 0.12 -11.99 -2.41
CA LEU A 61 -0.79 -11.17 -3.24
C LEU A 61 -2.22 -11.05 -2.69
N PRO A 62 -2.88 -12.12 -2.18
CA PRO A 62 -4.23 -12.02 -1.63
C PRO A 62 -4.36 -11.07 -0.42
N ALA A 63 -3.26 -10.70 0.24
CA ALA A 63 -3.26 -9.72 1.34
C ALA A 63 -3.53 -8.30 0.87
N ILE A 64 -3.15 -7.92 -0.36
CA ILE A 64 -3.30 -6.55 -0.90
C ILE A 64 -4.75 -6.06 -0.83
N PRO A 65 -5.75 -6.72 -1.43
CA PRO A 65 -7.13 -6.25 -1.37
C PRO A 65 -7.70 -6.23 0.06
N VAL A 66 -7.21 -7.11 0.94
CA VAL A 66 -7.62 -7.15 2.35
C VAL A 66 -7.08 -5.94 3.11
N CYS A 67 -5.81 -5.60 2.91
CA CYS A 67 -5.22 -4.38 3.45
C CYS A 67 -6.00 -3.13 3.01
N LEU A 68 -6.23 -2.99 1.70
CA LEU A 68 -6.92 -1.81 1.14
C LEU A 68 -8.36 -1.70 1.67
N LYS A 69 -9.12 -2.80 1.65
CA LYS A 69 -10.50 -2.83 2.21
C LYS A 69 -10.54 -2.42 3.68
N ARG A 70 -9.50 -2.76 4.44
CA ARG A 70 -9.40 -2.52 5.88
C ARG A 70 -8.57 -1.29 6.22
N LEU A 71 -8.23 -0.46 5.25
CA LEU A 71 -7.47 0.76 5.49
C LEU A 71 -8.24 1.72 6.41
N TRP A 72 -9.58 1.68 6.38
CA TRP A 72 -10.47 2.24 7.39
C TRP A 72 -11.27 1.14 8.08
N GLU A 73 -11.28 1.14 9.41
CA GLU A 73 -12.17 0.31 10.23
C GLU A 73 -12.95 1.22 11.19
N LYS A 74 -14.28 1.14 11.16
CA LYS A 74 -15.17 1.95 12.02
C LYS A 74 -14.92 3.47 11.93
N GLY A 75 -14.56 3.95 10.74
CA GLY A 75 -14.28 5.37 10.47
C GLY A 75 -12.86 5.81 10.80
N GLU A 76 -12.04 4.95 11.41
CA GLU A 76 -10.64 5.25 11.73
C GLU A 76 -9.65 4.55 10.81
N ALA A 77 -8.51 5.20 10.59
CA ALA A 77 -7.36 4.61 9.90
C ALA A 77 -6.83 3.38 10.64
N ASN A 78 -6.61 2.28 9.91
CA ASN A 78 -6.09 1.04 10.47
C ASN A 78 -4.57 0.95 10.35
N ILE A 79 -3.87 1.17 11.47
CA ILE A 79 -2.40 1.12 11.54
C ILE A 79 -1.82 -0.23 11.11
N ASN A 80 -2.51 -1.34 11.40
CA ASN A 80 -2.02 -2.68 11.09
C ASN A 80 -2.02 -2.93 9.58
N SER A 81 -3.05 -2.43 8.89
CA SER A 81 -3.10 -2.47 7.43
C SER A 81 -1.99 -1.61 6.82
N LEU A 82 -1.80 -0.39 7.32
CA LEU A 82 -0.76 0.53 6.85
C LEU A 82 0.65 -0.04 7.03
N ARG A 83 0.96 -0.60 8.20
CA ARG A 83 2.27 -1.22 8.46
C ARG A 83 2.57 -2.36 7.48
N LEU A 84 1.57 -3.19 7.20
CA LEU A 84 1.73 -4.26 6.21
C LEU A 84 1.90 -3.68 4.80
N LEU A 85 1.07 -2.72 4.38
CA LEU A 85 1.18 -2.06 3.07
C LEU A 85 2.55 -1.44 2.82
N VAL A 86 3.15 -0.80 3.84
CA VAL A 86 4.54 -0.32 3.77
C VAL A 86 5.49 -1.46 3.44
N ASN A 87 5.44 -2.56 4.19
CA ASN A 87 6.33 -3.71 3.97
C ASN A 87 6.13 -4.34 2.58
N LEU A 88 4.88 -4.50 2.14
CA LEU A 88 4.59 -4.99 0.79
C LEU A 88 5.18 -4.07 -0.27
N SER A 89 5.10 -2.75 -0.07
CA SER A 89 5.61 -1.74 -1.02
C SER A 89 7.13 -1.59 -1.01
N CYS A 90 7.82 -2.17 -0.01
CA CYS A 90 9.27 -2.31 -0.02
C CYS A 90 9.74 -3.45 -0.94
N CYS A 91 8.85 -4.33 -1.39
CA CYS A 91 9.14 -5.34 -2.41
C CYS A 91 8.76 -4.82 -3.80
N PRO A 92 9.72 -4.56 -4.70
CA PRO A 92 9.43 -3.98 -6.02
C PRO A 92 8.44 -4.81 -6.86
N ASP A 93 8.50 -6.15 -6.75
CA ASP A 93 7.60 -7.08 -7.47
C ASP A 93 6.14 -6.99 -6.99
N MET A 94 5.89 -6.53 -5.76
CA MET A 94 4.54 -6.37 -5.22
C MET A 94 3.88 -5.06 -5.68
N VAL A 95 4.68 -4.03 -5.97
CA VAL A 95 4.18 -2.67 -6.26
C VAL A 95 3.23 -2.63 -7.46
N PRO A 96 3.51 -3.28 -8.62
CA PRO A 96 2.56 -3.34 -9.73
C PRO A 96 1.19 -3.86 -9.33
N HIS A 97 1.13 -4.89 -8.47
CA HIS A 97 -0.13 -5.46 -7.99
C HIS A 97 -0.86 -4.52 -7.03
N ILE A 98 -0.15 -3.79 -6.17
CA ILE A 98 -0.77 -2.78 -5.29
C ILE A 98 -1.33 -1.63 -6.13
N LEU A 99 -0.59 -1.17 -7.14
CA LEU A 99 -1.01 -0.10 -8.03
C LEU A 99 -2.25 -0.46 -8.84
N ALA A 100 -2.35 -1.70 -9.31
CA ALA A 100 -3.47 -2.20 -10.09
C ALA A 100 -4.69 -2.61 -9.24
N ALA A 101 -4.52 -2.71 -7.92
CA ALA A 101 -5.61 -3.08 -7.02
C ALA A 101 -6.71 -2.01 -7.01
N LYS A 102 -7.93 -2.47 -6.69
CA LYS A 102 -9.09 -1.59 -6.56
C LYS A 102 -8.86 -0.59 -5.44
N THR A 103 -8.99 0.69 -5.79
CA THR A 103 -8.89 1.81 -4.88
C THR A 103 -10.11 1.90 -3.96
N VAL A 104 -9.98 2.76 -2.97
CA VAL A 104 -10.94 3.07 -1.93
C VAL A 104 -11.29 4.54 -2.02
N THR A 105 -12.57 4.87 -1.88
CA THR A 105 -13.03 6.26 -1.91
C THR A 105 -12.35 7.06 -0.81
N GLY A 106 -11.84 8.24 -1.16
CA GLY A 106 -11.14 9.09 -0.20
C GLY A 106 -9.75 8.57 0.19
N LEU A 107 -9.07 7.79 -0.66
CA LEU A 107 -7.75 7.22 -0.37
C LEU A 107 -6.80 8.19 0.34
N LEU A 108 -6.72 9.42 -0.17
CA LEU A 108 -5.79 10.45 0.32
C LEU A 108 -6.22 11.13 1.62
N SER A 109 -7.47 10.93 2.08
CA SER A 109 -7.93 11.45 3.37
C SER A 109 -7.23 10.77 4.55
N ILE A 110 -6.51 9.68 4.31
CA ILE A 110 -5.62 9.06 5.30
C ILE A 110 -4.54 10.02 5.80
N LEU A 111 -4.21 11.04 5.01
CA LEU A 111 -3.22 12.08 5.34
C LEU A 111 -3.79 13.20 6.22
N ASP A 112 -5.12 13.25 6.40
CA ASP A 112 -5.81 14.27 7.20
C ASP A 112 -5.91 13.86 8.69
N THR A 113 -5.20 12.80 9.09
CA THR A 113 -5.17 12.26 10.46
C THR A 113 -4.33 13.13 11.40
N ASP A 114 -4.78 13.25 12.66
CA ASP A 114 -4.04 13.86 13.77
C ASP A 114 -3.04 12.89 14.43
N LYS A 115 -3.28 11.58 14.29
CA LYS A 115 -2.39 10.51 14.79
C LYS A 115 -1.06 10.47 14.00
N SER A 116 0.02 10.96 14.61
CA SER A 116 1.36 11.03 14.00
C SER A 116 1.87 9.70 13.44
N GLU A 117 1.61 8.58 14.12
CA GLU A 117 2.04 7.26 13.65
C GLU A 117 1.31 6.85 12.37
N ILE A 118 0.00 7.10 12.26
CA ILE A 118 -0.77 6.83 11.04
C ILE A 118 -0.20 7.66 9.89
N LEU A 119 0.00 8.96 10.12
CA LEU A 119 0.49 9.88 9.10
C LEU A 119 1.88 9.46 8.58
N LEU A 120 2.80 9.15 9.49
CA LEU A 120 4.14 8.68 9.14
C LEU A 120 4.10 7.41 8.29
N ARG A 121 3.26 6.43 8.64
CA ARG A 121 3.12 5.19 7.87
C ARG A 121 2.45 5.42 6.52
N ALA A 122 1.43 6.28 6.44
CA ALA A 122 0.77 6.62 5.18
C ALA A 122 1.73 7.31 4.20
N ILE A 123 2.50 8.30 4.65
CA ILE A 123 3.49 8.98 3.80
C ILE A 123 4.61 8.01 3.40
N THR A 124 5.08 7.18 4.33
CA THR A 124 6.09 6.17 4.01
C THR A 124 5.59 5.21 2.94
N TRP A 125 4.34 4.75 3.04
CA TRP A 125 3.73 3.87 2.04
C TRP A 125 3.68 4.52 0.65
N LEU A 126 3.16 5.75 0.56
CA LEU A 126 3.09 6.51 -0.69
C LEU A 126 4.48 6.79 -1.27
N LEU A 127 5.47 7.06 -0.43
CA LEU A 127 6.86 7.25 -0.83
C LEU A 127 7.49 5.98 -1.37
N CYS A 128 7.31 4.82 -0.73
CA CYS A 128 7.78 3.53 -1.22
C CYS A 128 7.19 3.22 -2.59
N MET A 129 5.87 3.36 -2.72
CA MET A 129 5.14 3.16 -3.97
C MET A 129 5.64 4.09 -5.09
N SER A 130 5.75 5.39 -4.81
CA SER A 130 6.19 6.39 -5.81
C SER A 130 7.66 6.19 -6.19
N SER A 131 8.51 5.82 -5.24
CA SER A 131 9.92 5.51 -5.52
C SER A 131 10.04 4.33 -6.48
N ALA A 132 9.24 3.27 -6.28
CA ALA A 132 9.21 2.12 -7.16
C ALA A 132 8.60 2.45 -8.53
N VAL A 133 7.53 3.26 -8.60
CA VAL A 133 6.98 3.76 -9.87
C VAL A 133 8.05 4.50 -10.68
N HIS A 134 8.81 5.38 -10.04
CA HIS A 134 9.89 6.10 -10.70
C HIS A 134 11.03 5.16 -11.11
N ALA A 135 11.54 4.35 -10.20
CA ALA A 135 12.72 3.49 -10.44
C ALA A 135 12.47 2.40 -11.50
N LEU A 136 11.26 1.83 -11.53
CA LEU A 136 10.87 0.80 -12.47
C LEU A 136 10.14 1.34 -13.71
N SER A 137 9.97 2.66 -13.82
CA SER A 137 9.23 3.31 -14.90
C SER A 137 7.81 2.74 -15.08
N LEU A 138 7.10 2.48 -13.98
CA LEU A 138 5.76 1.89 -14.04
C LEU A 138 4.75 2.88 -14.62
N THR A 139 4.13 2.48 -15.72
CA THR A 139 2.99 3.18 -16.33
C THR A 139 1.71 2.38 -16.12
N TYR A 140 0.56 2.98 -16.42
CA TYR A 140 -0.69 2.23 -16.40
C TYR A 140 -0.65 1.05 -17.39
N ASP A 141 -0.08 1.23 -18.58
CA ASP A 141 -0.01 0.18 -19.61
C ASP A 141 0.73 -1.07 -19.11
N VAL A 142 1.76 -0.87 -18.27
CA VAL A 142 2.51 -1.97 -17.65
C VAL A 142 1.66 -2.74 -16.63
N ILE A 143 0.83 -2.04 -15.86
CA ILE A 143 0.03 -2.66 -14.79
C ILE A 143 -1.39 -3.06 -15.22
N ALA A 144 -1.84 -2.63 -16.41
CA ALA A 144 -3.19 -2.87 -16.91
C ALA A 144 -3.60 -4.36 -16.89
N PRO A 145 -2.73 -5.33 -17.24
CA PRO A 145 -3.06 -6.75 -17.14
C PRO A 145 -3.35 -7.23 -15.71
N LEU A 146 -2.92 -6.48 -14.69
CA LEU A 146 -3.12 -6.80 -13.28
C LEU A 146 -4.37 -6.13 -12.70
N ASN A 147 -5.08 -5.30 -13.48
CA ASN A 147 -6.25 -4.57 -13.01
C ASN A 147 -7.36 -5.55 -12.60
N GLN A 148 -7.77 -5.46 -11.33
CA GLN A 148 -8.79 -6.34 -10.76
C GLN A 148 -10.22 -5.79 -10.89
N ASP A 149 -10.40 -4.62 -11.50
CA ASP A 149 -11.73 -4.09 -11.80
C ASP A 149 -12.42 -4.95 -12.87
N PRO A 150 -13.68 -5.40 -12.66
CA PRO A 150 -14.40 -6.25 -13.62
C PRO A 150 -14.57 -5.64 -15.01
N PHE A 151 -14.51 -4.31 -15.13
CA PHE A 151 -14.64 -3.57 -16.38
C PHE A 151 -13.29 -3.02 -16.85
N ALA A 152 -12.19 -3.45 -16.24
CA ALA A 152 -10.84 -2.95 -16.49
C ALA A 152 -10.73 -1.41 -16.42
N ASN A 153 -11.56 -0.75 -15.61
CA ASN A 153 -11.59 0.71 -15.58
C ASN A 153 -10.35 1.25 -14.85
N PRO A 154 -9.49 2.04 -15.52
CA PRO A 154 -8.29 2.61 -14.90
C PRO A 154 -8.57 3.45 -13.67
N ASN A 155 -9.68 4.19 -13.66
CA ASN A 155 -9.99 5.17 -12.62
C ASN A 155 -10.26 4.54 -11.25
N TYR A 156 -10.53 3.23 -11.19
CA TYR A 156 -10.70 2.49 -9.95
C TYR A 156 -9.41 1.85 -9.43
N THR A 157 -8.25 2.16 -10.02
CA THR A 157 -6.96 1.67 -9.53
C THR A 157 -6.29 2.64 -8.55
N ILE A 158 -5.43 2.11 -7.67
CA ILE A 158 -4.57 2.94 -6.82
C ILE A 158 -3.66 3.84 -7.67
N TYR A 159 -3.15 3.34 -8.80
CA TYR A 159 -2.34 4.11 -9.73
C TYR A 159 -3.02 5.41 -10.16
N PHE A 160 -4.25 5.33 -10.68
CA PHE A 160 -4.99 6.52 -11.09
C PHE A 160 -5.40 7.40 -9.91
N SER A 161 -5.66 6.82 -8.74
CA SER A 161 -6.01 7.59 -7.55
C SER A 161 -4.87 8.50 -7.08
N ILE A 162 -3.61 8.14 -7.37
CA ILE A 162 -2.43 8.88 -6.94
C ILE A 162 -1.86 9.74 -8.09
N TYR A 163 -1.76 9.19 -9.30
CA TYR A 163 -0.98 9.82 -10.37
C TYR A 163 -1.82 10.52 -11.45
N ALA A 164 -3.14 10.33 -11.47
CA ALA A 164 -4.01 11.11 -12.36
C ALA A 164 -4.11 12.57 -11.89
N PRO A 165 -4.40 13.54 -12.77
CA PRO A 165 -4.27 14.97 -12.46
C PRO A 165 -4.97 15.38 -11.16
N LYS A 166 -6.23 14.96 -10.96
CA LYS A 166 -7.00 15.30 -9.76
C LYS A 166 -6.37 14.74 -8.48
N GLY A 167 -6.12 13.42 -8.45
CA GLY A 167 -5.55 12.77 -7.26
C GLY A 167 -4.13 13.26 -6.95
N ARG A 168 -3.33 13.51 -7.99
CA ARG A 168 -1.98 14.04 -7.84
C ARG A 168 -1.98 15.46 -7.27
N GLN A 169 -2.84 16.33 -7.77
CA GLN A 169 -2.98 17.69 -7.23
C GLN A 169 -3.38 17.65 -5.75
N GLU A 170 -4.38 16.83 -5.42
CA GLU A 170 -4.87 16.64 -4.04
C GLU A 170 -3.78 16.10 -3.10
N LEU A 171 -2.93 15.19 -3.60
CA LEU A 171 -1.79 14.67 -2.86
C LEU A 171 -0.72 15.75 -2.63
N ILE A 172 -0.35 16.49 -3.68
CA ILE A 172 0.67 17.54 -3.60
C ILE A 172 0.26 18.63 -2.60
N GLU A 173 -1.00 19.05 -2.62
CA GLU A 173 -1.53 20.05 -1.68
C GLU A 173 -1.35 19.60 -0.22
N ARG A 174 -1.77 18.38 0.12
CA ARG A 174 -1.60 17.84 1.48
C ARG A 174 -0.13 17.69 1.86
N LEU A 175 0.70 17.21 0.94
CA LEU A 175 2.14 17.04 1.20
C LEU A 175 2.84 18.36 1.44
N ASN A 176 2.47 19.43 0.75
CA ASN A 176 3.03 20.76 0.98
C ASN A 176 2.74 21.23 2.42
N ASN A 177 1.51 21.04 2.91
CA ASN A 177 1.15 21.38 4.28
C ASN A 177 1.97 20.56 5.29
N ILE A 178 2.10 19.25 5.08
CA ILE A 178 2.87 18.36 5.97
C ILE A 178 4.37 18.70 5.93
N ALA A 179 4.90 19.05 4.76
CA ALA A 179 6.31 19.39 4.56
C ALA A 179 6.74 20.69 5.27
N MET A 180 5.80 21.51 5.77
CA MET A 180 6.13 22.69 6.58
C MET A 180 6.75 22.31 7.94
N GLY A 181 6.54 21.08 8.41
CA GLY A 181 7.17 20.57 9.63
C GLY A 181 8.68 20.34 9.50
N ASN A 182 9.28 19.90 10.61
CA ASN A 182 10.71 19.57 10.72
C ASN A 182 10.96 18.14 11.24
N ASP A 183 9.92 17.33 11.38
CA ASP A 183 9.99 15.96 11.86
C ASP A 183 10.28 14.96 10.72
N GLU A 184 10.37 13.68 11.07
CA GLU A 184 10.57 12.61 10.09
C GLU A 184 9.48 12.58 9.01
N THR A 185 8.24 12.83 9.42
CA THR A 185 7.07 12.89 8.54
C THR A 185 7.24 13.96 7.46
N ALA A 186 7.61 15.18 7.85
CA ALA A 186 7.87 16.29 6.93
C ALA A 186 9.04 16.00 5.98
N MET A 187 10.12 15.37 6.47
CA MET A 187 11.24 14.96 5.62
C MET A 187 10.82 13.95 4.55
N LYS A 188 10.00 12.95 4.90
CA LYS A 188 9.46 11.99 3.93
C LYS A 188 8.48 12.65 2.95
N ALA A 189 7.67 13.61 3.41
CA ALA A 189 6.76 14.36 2.55
C ALA A 189 7.51 15.17 1.48
N LYS A 190 8.60 15.86 1.86
CA LYS A 190 9.49 16.57 0.91
C LYS A 190 10.07 15.62 -0.13
N ARG A 191 10.60 14.47 0.31
CA ARG A 191 11.14 13.47 -0.60
C ARG A 191 10.08 12.88 -1.53
N LEU A 192 8.84 12.74 -1.06
CA LEU A 192 7.72 12.29 -1.88
C LEU A 192 7.37 13.34 -2.94
N LEU A 193 7.31 14.63 -2.60
CA LEU A 193 7.13 15.72 -3.57
C LEU A 193 8.20 15.70 -4.67
N GLU A 194 9.49 15.58 -4.28
CA GLU A 194 10.61 15.46 -5.21
C GLU A 194 10.49 14.23 -6.12
N THR A 195 10.02 13.11 -5.57
CA THR A 195 9.84 11.86 -6.32
C THR A 195 8.68 12.00 -7.30
N LEU A 196 7.56 12.57 -6.88
CA LEU A 196 6.39 12.83 -7.72
C LEU A 196 6.78 13.72 -8.91
N ALA A 197 7.56 14.78 -8.70
CA ALA A 197 8.02 15.67 -9.76
C ALA A 197 8.75 14.95 -10.91
N LYS A 198 9.33 13.77 -10.66
CA LYS A 198 10.02 12.94 -11.65
C LYS A 198 9.12 11.90 -12.34
N ILE A 199 7.91 11.69 -11.83
CA ILE A 199 6.93 10.75 -12.39
C ILE A 199 5.99 11.55 -13.30
N PRO A 200 5.79 11.16 -14.57
CA PRO A 200 4.79 11.79 -15.44
C PRO A 200 3.37 11.67 -14.87
N GLU A 201 2.49 12.61 -15.20
CA GLU A 201 1.07 12.48 -14.87
C GLU A 201 0.43 11.32 -15.64
N ALA A 202 -0.39 10.53 -14.94
CA ALA A 202 -1.17 9.47 -15.57
C ALA A 202 -2.31 10.10 -16.39
N ARG A 203 -2.35 9.81 -17.69
CA ARG A 203 -3.44 10.24 -18.58
C ARG A 203 -4.26 9.02 -18.96
N SER A 204 -5.58 9.08 -18.74
CA SER A 204 -6.47 8.02 -19.22
C SER A 204 -6.66 8.18 -20.73
N LEU A 205 -6.34 7.14 -21.50
CA LEU A 205 -6.62 7.09 -22.94
C LEU A 205 -8.12 7.19 -23.26
N LEU A 206 -9.00 6.86 -22.29
CA LEU A 206 -10.45 7.04 -22.42
C LEU A 206 -10.85 8.52 -22.55
N SER A 207 -10.02 9.47 -22.08
CA SER A 207 -10.28 10.90 -22.24
C SER A 207 -10.18 11.39 -23.69
N ASN A 208 -9.54 10.61 -24.58
CA ASN A 208 -9.44 10.92 -26.00
C ASN A 208 -10.69 10.49 -26.81
N LEU A 209 -11.53 9.60 -26.27
CA LEU A 209 -12.78 9.19 -26.91
C LEU A 209 -13.90 10.23 -26.72
N ASN A 210 -13.81 11.09 -25.70
CA ASN A 210 -14.75 12.19 -25.48
C ASN A 210 -14.37 13.48 -26.26
N ARG A 211 -13.44 13.37 -27.22
CA ARG A 211 -12.99 14.48 -28.08
C ARG A 211 -13.25 14.23 -29.57
N LEU A 212 -14.04 13.21 -29.90
CA LEU A 212 -14.51 12.92 -31.26
C LEU A 212 -16.00 13.25 -31.38
#